data_AF-A0A1G9VTN3-F1
#
_entry.id   AF-A0A1G9VTN3-F1
#
_cell.length_a   1.000
_cell.length_b   1.000
_cell.length_c   1.000
_cell.angle_alpha   90.00
_cell.angle_beta   90.00
_cell.angle_gamma   90.00
#
_symmetry.space_group_name_H-M   'P 1'
#
loop_
_entity.id
_entity.type
_entity.pdbx_description
1 polymer ?
#
loop_
_entity_poly.entity_id
_entity_poly.type
_entity_poly.pdbx_seq_one_letter_code
_entity_poly.pdbx_strand_id
1 'polypeptide(L)'
;MLLALVLVWARCHSTESHDGTSKELDQVRHEVAVIHDTAMARMGRMMQLQKALAPRLDTIASLDASRAQEVQDAIRQLAAADEAMRGWMRTLRVPLTEEAATLHQGHGMASDTMGVAEQVKYLREAKANMQAIDKQMRQAIRSAEQQLD
;
A
#
# COMPACT_ATOMS: atom_id res chain seq x y z
N MET A 1 -24.78 35.26 -62.28
CA MET A 1 -24.85 35.07 -60.82
C MET A 1 -23.81 34.03 -60.44
N LEU A 2 -22.85 34.44 -59.60
CA LEU A 2 -21.57 33.78 -59.33
C LEU A 2 -21.69 32.52 -58.45
N LEU A 3 -20.71 31.64 -58.66
CA LEU A 3 -20.42 30.37 -58.00
C LEU A 3 -20.22 30.44 -56.48
N ALA A 4 -20.52 29.29 -55.86
CA ALA A 4 -19.82 28.63 -54.74
C ALA A 4 -19.80 29.29 -53.35
N LEU A 5 -20.28 28.55 -52.35
CA LEU A 5 -19.41 28.00 -51.31
C LEU A 5 -20.16 26.95 -50.46
N VAL A 6 -19.89 25.68 -50.72
CA VAL A 6 -20.21 24.57 -49.82
C VAL A 6 -19.18 24.59 -48.70
N LEU A 7 -19.57 25.09 -47.52
CA LEU A 7 -18.77 24.98 -46.29
C LEU A 7 -19.17 23.70 -45.55
N VAL A 8 -18.59 22.58 -46.00
CA VAL A 8 -18.40 21.37 -45.19
C VAL A 8 -17.10 21.55 -44.41
N TRP A 9 -17.21 22.10 -43.20
CA TRP A 9 -16.22 22.07 -42.10
C TRP A 9 -17.11 22.02 -40.83
N ALA A 10 -16.97 21.12 -39.86
CA ALA A 10 -15.80 20.43 -39.38
C ALA A 10 -16.15 19.01 -38.89
N ARG A 11 -15.27 18.09 -39.26
CA ARG A 11 -15.12 16.76 -38.70
C ARG A 11 -14.24 16.88 -37.46
N CYS A 12 -14.62 16.17 -36.38
CA CYS A 12 -13.84 15.86 -35.17
C CYS A 12 -13.44 17.04 -34.26
N HIS A 13 -14.14 17.14 -33.13
CA HIS A 13 -13.49 17.41 -31.86
C HIS A 13 -13.95 16.34 -30.85
N SER A 14 -13.28 15.19 -30.89
CA SER A 14 -13.32 14.24 -29.77
C SER A 14 -12.44 14.82 -28.66
N THR A 15 -13.00 15.74 -27.90
CA THR A 15 -12.51 16.08 -26.57
C THR A 15 -13.63 15.79 -25.62
N GLU A 16 -13.36 14.92 -24.66
CA GLU A 16 -13.85 14.98 -23.27
C GLU A 16 -13.82 13.57 -22.70
N SER A 17 -12.63 13.12 -22.34
CA SER A 17 -12.44 12.03 -21.39
C SER A 17 -11.13 12.17 -20.60
N HIS A 18 -10.61 13.39 -20.46
CA HIS A 18 -9.34 13.63 -19.75
C HIS A 18 -9.52 14.09 -18.29
N ASP A 19 -10.70 14.57 -17.88
CA ASP A 19 -10.97 15.04 -16.50
C ASP A 19 -11.35 13.88 -15.55
N GLY A 20 -12.10 12.89 -16.03
CA GLY A 20 -12.57 11.78 -15.19
C GLY A 20 -11.45 10.84 -14.73
N THR A 21 -10.52 10.48 -15.62
CA THR A 21 -9.45 9.52 -15.32
C THR A 21 -8.39 10.11 -14.39
N SER A 22 -8.15 11.43 -14.44
CA SER A 22 -7.24 12.10 -13.49
C SER A 22 -7.80 12.08 -12.07
N LYS A 23 -9.09 12.42 -11.91
CA LYS A 23 -9.77 12.38 -10.60
C LYS A 23 -9.81 10.97 -10.02
N GLU A 24 -10.03 9.96 -10.87
CA GLU A 24 -9.99 8.55 -10.45
C GLU A 24 -8.59 8.15 -9.96
N LEU A 25 -7.53 8.58 -10.65
CA LEU A 25 -6.16 8.34 -10.22
C LEU A 25 -5.87 8.96 -8.85
N ASP A 26 -6.24 10.22 -8.65
CA ASP A 26 -6.04 10.93 -7.38
C ASP A 26 -6.80 10.26 -6.23
N GLN A 27 -8.04 9.82 -6.48
CA GLN A 27 -8.82 9.08 -5.50
C GLN A 27 -8.12 7.77 -5.11
N VAL A 28 -7.70 6.95 -6.08
CA VAL A 28 -7.06 5.67 -5.78
C VAL A 28 -5.71 5.89 -5.06
N ARG A 29 -4.92 6.90 -5.45
CA ARG A 29 -3.70 7.29 -4.73
C ARG A 29 -3.99 7.62 -3.27
N HIS A 30 -4.99 8.45 -3.02
CA HIS A 30 -5.39 8.82 -1.66
C HIS A 30 -5.82 7.59 -0.84
N GLU A 31 -6.64 6.71 -1.42
CA GLU A 31 -7.08 5.49 -0.74
C GLU A 31 -5.92 4.57 -0.39
N VAL A 32 -4.93 4.42 -1.28
CA VAL A 32 -3.72 3.63 -1.00
C VAL A 32 -2.85 4.31 0.07
N ALA A 33 -2.69 5.63 0.02
CA ALA A 33 -1.95 6.40 1.01
C ALA A 33 -2.53 6.25 2.43
N VAL A 34 -3.85 6.36 2.58
CA VAL A 34 -4.52 6.18 3.88
C VAL A 34 -4.27 4.78 4.45
N ILE A 35 -4.33 3.74 3.61
CA ILE A 35 -4.06 2.37 4.06
C ILE A 35 -2.58 2.20 4.43
N HIS A 36 -1.66 2.76 3.63
CA HIS A 36 -0.23 2.80 3.92
C HIS A 36 0.04 3.42 5.30
N ASP A 37 -0.49 4.63 5.56
CA ASP A 37 -0.23 5.34 6.81
C ASP A 37 -0.78 4.60 8.03
N THR A 38 -1.98 4.03 7.87
CA THR A 38 -2.58 3.21 8.93
C THR A 38 -1.74 1.95 9.20
N ALA A 39 -1.18 1.33 8.16
CA ALA A 39 -0.28 0.19 8.31
C ALA A 39 1.06 0.60 8.95
N MET A 40 1.59 1.78 8.64
CA MET A 40 2.80 2.29 9.29
C MET A 40 2.61 2.48 10.80
N ALA A 41 1.44 2.98 11.23
CA ALA A 41 1.10 3.05 12.65
C ALA A 41 1.05 1.65 13.30
N ARG A 42 0.48 0.66 12.60
CA ARG A 42 0.46 -0.74 13.05
C ARG A 42 1.86 -1.35 13.11
N MET A 43 2.75 -1.00 12.19
CA MET A 43 4.15 -1.44 12.23
C MET A 43 4.83 -0.98 13.52
N GLY A 44 4.63 0.28 13.92
CA GLY A 44 5.09 0.78 15.22
C GLY A 44 4.57 -0.06 16.39
N ARG A 45 3.28 -0.44 16.37
CA ARG A 45 2.68 -1.32 17.38
C ARG A 45 3.30 -2.74 17.36
N MET A 46 3.50 -3.34 16.19
CA MET A 46 4.13 -4.65 16.06
C MET A 46 5.55 -4.67 16.66
N MET A 47 6.35 -3.63 16.38
CA MET A 47 7.70 -3.50 16.95
C MET A 47 7.68 -3.40 18.48
N GLN A 48 6.70 -2.69 19.05
CA GLN A 48 6.53 -2.63 20.51
C GLN A 48 6.18 -4.00 21.10
N LEU A 49 5.27 -4.74 20.45
CA LEU A 49 4.87 -6.07 20.89
C LEU A 49 6.02 -7.08 20.81
N GLN A 50 6.80 -7.08 19.73
CA GLN A 50 8.01 -7.91 19.64
C GLN A 50 8.99 -7.63 20.78
N LYS A 51 9.24 -6.35 21.08
CA LYS A 51 10.10 -5.94 22.21
C LYS A 51 9.55 -6.37 23.57
N ALA A 52 8.23 -6.43 23.72
CA ALA A 52 7.60 -6.88 24.96
C ALA A 52 7.62 -8.41 25.12
N LEU A 53 7.46 -9.16 24.02
CA LEU A 53 7.39 -10.64 24.04
C LEU A 53 8.75 -11.31 24.09
N ALA A 54 9.75 -10.79 23.35
CA ALA A 54 11.09 -11.39 23.28
C ALA A 54 11.72 -11.70 24.66
N PRO A 55 11.77 -10.77 25.64
CA PRO A 55 12.37 -11.08 26.94
C PRO A 55 11.53 -12.05 27.79
N ARG A 56 10.22 -12.17 27.50
CA ARG A 56 9.32 -13.11 28.22
C ARG A 56 9.52 -14.54 27.72
N LEU A 57 9.92 -14.72 26.46
CA LEU A 57 10.08 -16.03 25.85
C LEU A 57 11.06 -16.92 26.63
N ASP A 58 12.22 -16.39 27.04
CA ASP A 58 13.21 -17.18 27.78
C ASP A 58 12.69 -17.62 29.16
N THR A 59 11.97 -16.71 29.84
CA THR A 59 11.32 -17.02 31.11
C THR A 59 10.26 -18.10 30.94
N ILE A 60 9.37 -17.95 29.96
CA ILE A 60 8.28 -18.90 29.69
C ILE A 60 8.83 -20.25 29.22
N ALA A 61 9.87 -20.27 28.38
CA ALA A 61 10.49 -21.50 27.88
C ALA A 61 11.05 -22.39 29.00
N SER A 62 11.47 -21.79 30.12
CA SER A 62 11.93 -22.54 31.29
C SER A 62 10.79 -23.17 32.12
N LEU A 63 9.56 -22.69 31.96
CA LEU A 63 8.39 -23.08 32.77
C LEU A 63 7.38 -23.91 31.99
N ASP A 64 7.11 -23.53 30.75
CA ASP A 64 6.08 -24.10 29.89
C ASP A 64 6.51 -24.01 28.41
N ALA A 65 6.95 -25.15 27.87
CA ALA A 65 7.38 -25.25 26.48
C ALA A 65 6.24 -25.02 25.47
N SER A 66 4.99 -25.38 25.82
CA SER A 66 3.84 -25.18 24.94
C SER A 66 3.53 -23.68 24.84
N ARG A 67 3.47 -22.99 25.98
CA ARG A 67 3.25 -21.55 26.02
C ARG A 67 4.39 -20.78 25.36
N ALA A 68 5.62 -21.26 25.51
CA ALA A 68 6.78 -20.67 24.82
C ALA A 68 6.66 -20.78 23.29
N GLN A 69 6.14 -21.90 22.79
CA GLN A 69 5.89 -22.07 21.35
C GLN A 69 4.84 -21.07 20.85
N GLU A 70 3.75 -20.87 21.60
CA GLU A 70 2.72 -19.87 21.25
C GLU A 70 3.30 -18.44 21.17
N VAL A 71 4.13 -18.06 22.14
CA VAL A 71 4.83 -16.76 22.16
C VAL A 71 5.78 -16.65 20.96
N GLN A 72 6.55 -17.70 20.69
CA GLN A 72 7.48 -17.72 19.57
C GLN A 72 6.74 -17.58 18.23
N ASP A 73 5.60 -18.25 18.07
CA ASP A 73 4.79 -18.16 16.87
C ASP A 73 4.16 -16.78 16.70
N ALA A 74 3.72 -16.13 17.77
CA ALA A 74 3.27 -14.74 17.73
C ALA A 74 4.39 -13.79 17.29
N ILE A 75 5.61 -13.94 17.81
CA ILE A 75 6.78 -13.14 17.39
C ILE A 75 7.07 -13.35 15.89
N ARG A 76 7.03 -14.60 15.41
CA ARG A 76 7.23 -14.93 13.99
C ARG A 76 6.16 -14.30 13.10
N GLN A 77 4.89 -14.32 13.51
CA GLN A 77 3.80 -13.68 12.77
C GLN A 77 3.99 -12.17 12.66
N LEU A 78 4.42 -11.50 13.75
CA LEU A 78 4.75 -10.07 13.72
C LEU A 78 5.89 -9.78 12.73
N ALA A 79 6.94 -10.60 12.71
CA ALA A 79 8.08 -10.43 11.81
C ALA A 79 7.70 -10.67 10.34
N ALA A 80 6.86 -11.67 10.08
CA ALA A 80 6.37 -11.96 8.73
C ALA A 80 5.50 -10.83 8.18
N ALA A 81 4.61 -10.25 9.00
CA ALA A 81 3.76 -9.14 8.59
C ALA A 81 4.57 -7.85 8.33
N ASP A 82 5.58 -7.61 9.16
CA ASP A 82 6.55 -6.51 8.99
C ASP A 82 7.36 -6.65 7.69
N GLU A 83 7.85 -7.85 7.38
CA GLU A 83 8.56 -8.10 6.12
C GLU A 83 7.63 -7.99 4.90
N ALA A 84 6.39 -8.45 5.00
CA ALA A 84 5.40 -8.28 3.93
C ALA A 84 5.17 -6.80 3.61
N MET A 85 5.05 -5.95 4.65
CA MET A 85 4.89 -4.51 4.48
C MET A 85 6.14 -3.85 3.85
N ARG A 86 7.34 -4.22 4.30
CA ARG A 86 8.59 -3.76 3.65
C ARG A 86 8.71 -4.21 2.20
N GLY A 87 8.31 -5.44 1.90
CA GLY A 87 8.28 -5.96 0.54
C GLY A 87 7.33 -5.15 -0.34
N TRP A 88 6.14 -4.84 0.16
CA TRP A 88 5.18 -3.98 -0.53
C TRP A 88 5.74 -2.58 -0.81
N MET A 89 6.34 -1.92 0.19
CA MET A 89 6.96 -0.60 0.00
C MET A 89 8.09 -0.62 -1.04
N ARG A 90 8.91 -1.68 -1.09
CA ARG A 90 9.97 -1.84 -2.09
C ARG A 90 9.45 -2.06 -3.51
N THR A 91 8.25 -2.62 -3.65
CA THR A 91 7.64 -2.97 -4.96
C THR A 91 6.69 -1.90 -5.47
N LEU A 92 6.39 -0.88 -4.67
CA LEU A 92 5.54 0.22 -5.06
C LEU A 92 6.26 1.14 -6.06
N ARG A 93 5.75 1.20 -7.29
CA ARG A 93 6.38 1.89 -8.44
C ARG A 93 5.75 3.25 -8.77
N VAL A 94 4.62 3.55 -8.13
CA VAL A 94 3.85 4.78 -8.36
C VAL A 94 3.80 5.54 -7.04
N PRO A 95 4.18 6.82 -7.03
CA PRO A 95 4.11 7.64 -5.83
C PRO A 95 2.65 7.79 -5.36
N LEU A 96 2.44 7.71 -4.05
CA LEU A 96 1.11 7.84 -3.44
C LEU A 96 0.69 9.29 -3.22
N THR A 97 1.63 10.22 -3.27
CA THR A 97 1.42 11.65 -3.12
C THR A 97 2.21 12.42 -4.18
N GLU A 98 1.70 13.60 -4.57
CA GLU A 98 2.42 14.52 -5.47
C GLU A 98 3.77 14.95 -4.86
N GLU A 99 3.83 15.12 -3.53
CA GLU A 99 5.07 15.42 -2.83
C GLU A 99 6.09 14.27 -2.95
N ALA A 100 5.65 13.02 -2.84
CA ALA A 100 6.51 11.86 -3.08
C ALA A 100 6.98 11.76 -4.55
N ALA A 101 6.13 12.20 -5.50
CA ALA A 101 6.48 12.26 -6.92
C ALA A 101 7.60 13.28 -7.19
N THR A 102 7.53 14.45 -6.54
CA THR A 102 8.55 15.51 -6.70
C THR A 102 9.88 15.20 -6.02
N LEU A 103 9.86 14.46 -4.89
CA LEU A 103 11.07 14.07 -4.15
C LEU A 103 11.89 12.96 -4.84
N HIS A 104 11.28 12.18 -5.74
CA HIS A 104 11.94 11.04 -6.41
C HIS A 104 12.43 11.32 -7.84
N GLN A 105 12.62 12.60 -8.22
CA GLN A 105 13.07 13.04 -9.56
C GLN A 105 14.46 12.53 -10.03
N GLY A 106 15.09 11.58 -9.34
CA GLY A 106 16.43 11.08 -9.65
C GLY A 106 16.52 9.69 -10.30
N HIS A 107 15.48 8.85 -10.25
CA HIS A 107 15.48 7.51 -10.85
C HIS A 107 14.13 7.26 -11.52
N GLY A 108 14.12 7.07 -12.84
CA GLY A 108 12.91 6.93 -13.65
C GLY A 108 11.88 6.00 -13.02
N MET A 109 10.85 6.61 -12.42
CA MET A 109 9.69 5.87 -11.93
C MET A 109 8.87 5.42 -13.13
N ALA A 110 8.32 4.21 -13.06
CA ALA A 110 7.43 3.71 -14.11
C ALA A 110 6.22 4.63 -14.36
N SER A 111 5.86 5.46 -13.38
CA SER A 111 4.82 6.50 -13.45
C SER A 111 4.94 7.40 -14.69
N ASP A 112 6.15 7.83 -15.06
CA ASP A 112 6.34 8.76 -16.18
C ASP A 112 6.17 8.07 -17.55
N THR A 113 6.26 6.75 -17.56
CA THR A 113 6.06 5.90 -18.76
C THR A 113 4.69 5.25 -18.84
N MET A 114 3.93 5.24 -17.74
CA MET A 114 2.61 4.59 -17.64
C MET A 114 1.48 5.60 -17.88
N GLY A 115 0.55 5.26 -18.76
CA GLY A 115 -0.68 6.04 -18.93
C GLY A 115 -1.54 6.04 -17.67
N VAL A 116 -2.36 7.08 -17.46
CA VAL A 116 -3.20 7.26 -16.27
C VAL A 116 -4.06 6.02 -15.96
N ALA A 117 -4.69 5.43 -16.98
CA ALA A 117 -5.51 4.22 -16.81
C ALA A 117 -4.69 3.00 -16.30
N GLU A 118 -3.43 2.90 -16.73
CA GLU A 118 -2.52 1.85 -16.28
C GLU A 118 -2.07 2.09 -14.83
N GLN A 119 -1.82 3.34 -14.45
CA GLN A 119 -1.53 3.71 -13.07
C GLN A 119 -2.70 3.41 -12.14
N VAL A 120 -3.94 3.73 -12.56
CA VAL A 120 -5.16 3.39 -11.80
C VAL A 120 -5.26 1.88 -11.58
N LYS A 121 -5.07 1.09 -12.65
CA LYS A 121 -5.09 -0.38 -12.55
C LYS A 121 -4.02 -0.89 -11.58
N TYR A 122 -2.78 -0.43 -11.74
CA TYR A 122 -1.67 -0.79 -10.88
C TYR A 122 -1.94 -0.45 -9.41
N LEU A 123 -2.43 0.75 -9.12
CA LEU A 123 -2.71 1.17 -7.74
C LEU A 123 -3.89 0.41 -7.13
N ARG A 124 -4.87 -0.03 -7.92
CA ARG A 124 -5.94 -0.92 -7.44
C ARG A 124 -5.39 -2.28 -7.01
N GLU A 125 -4.47 -2.85 -7.79
CA GLU A 125 -3.79 -4.10 -7.43
C GLU A 125 -2.90 -3.89 -6.18
N ALA A 126 -2.14 -2.80 -6.13
CA ALA A 126 -1.34 -2.42 -4.97
C ALA A 126 -2.20 -2.24 -3.71
N LYS A 127 -3.39 -1.63 -3.85
CA LYS A 127 -4.39 -1.47 -2.78
C LYS A 127 -4.86 -2.82 -2.26
N ALA A 128 -5.26 -3.74 -3.14
CA ALA A 128 -5.73 -5.06 -2.75
C ALA A 128 -4.64 -5.85 -2.01
N ASN A 129 -3.40 -5.81 -2.50
CA ASN A 129 -2.24 -6.40 -1.83
C ASN A 129 -2.04 -5.77 -0.44
N MET A 130 -2.13 -4.45 -0.35
CA MET A 130 -1.95 -3.72 0.90
C MET A 130 -3.04 -4.05 1.93
N GLN A 131 -4.29 -4.23 1.50
CA GLN A 131 -5.39 -4.67 2.37
C GLN A 131 -5.15 -6.09 2.92
N ALA A 132 -4.58 -6.98 2.11
CA ALA A 132 -4.21 -8.32 2.56
C ALA A 132 -3.11 -8.28 3.62
N ILE A 133 -2.05 -7.48 3.40
CA ILE A 133 -0.97 -7.25 4.36
C ILE A 133 -1.53 -6.65 5.65
N ASP A 134 -2.39 -5.64 5.55
CA ASP A 134 -2.98 -5.00 6.71
C ASP A 134 -3.86 -5.95 7.54
N LYS A 135 -4.55 -6.90 6.89
CA LYS A 135 -5.26 -7.98 7.59
C LYS A 135 -4.27 -8.89 8.35
N GLN A 136 -3.15 -9.26 7.74
CA GLN A 136 -2.10 -10.06 8.39
C GLN A 136 -1.52 -9.32 9.60
N MET A 137 -1.23 -8.02 9.47
CA MET A 137 -0.74 -7.19 10.57
C MET A 137 -1.71 -7.16 11.74
N ARG A 138 -3.01 -6.98 11.47
CA ARG A 138 -4.05 -7.00 12.52
C ARG A 138 -4.15 -8.37 13.20
N GLN A 139 -4.00 -9.46 12.47
CA GLN A 139 -3.99 -10.80 13.04
C GLN A 139 -2.75 -11.03 13.92
N ALA A 140 -1.57 -10.65 13.44
CA ALA A 140 -0.32 -10.79 14.19
C ALA A 140 -0.33 -9.95 15.48
N ILE A 141 -0.85 -8.72 15.43
CA ILE A 141 -1.01 -7.86 16.62
C ILE A 141 -1.92 -8.54 17.64
N ARG A 142 -3.11 -9.01 17.25
CA ARG A 142 -4.03 -9.68 18.18
C ARG A 142 -3.43 -10.94 18.78
N SER A 143 -2.77 -11.77 17.97
CA SER A 143 -2.11 -12.99 18.45
C SER A 143 -1.03 -12.67 19.48
N ALA A 144 -0.32 -11.56 19.32
CA ALA A 144 0.73 -11.12 20.24
C ALA A 144 0.17 -10.49 21.53
N GLU A 145 -0.93 -9.74 21.43
CA GLU A 145 -1.60 -9.16 22.61
C GLU A 145 -2.14 -10.24 23.55
N GLN A 146 -2.69 -11.33 23.00
CA GLN A 146 -3.14 -12.50 23.79
C GLN A 146 -2.04 -13.21 24.58
N GLN A 147 -0.77 -12.95 24.26
CA GLN A 147 0.38 -13.50 24.98
C GLN A 147 0.89 -12.56 26.09
N LEU A 148 0.36 -11.34 26.15
CA LEU A 148 0.70 -10.33 27.17
C LEU A 148 -0.38 -10.20 28.26
N ASP A 149 -1.61 -10.59 27.94
CA ASP A 149 -2.74 -10.74 28.88
C ASP A 149 -2.55 -11.95 29.80
#